data_AF-A0A811V1X4-F1
#
_entry.id   AF-A0A811V1X4-F1
#
_cell.length_a   1.000
_cell.length_b   1.000
_cell.length_c   1.000
_cell.angle_alpha   90.00
_cell.angle_beta   90.00
_cell.angle_gamma   90.00
#
_symmetry.space_group_name_H-M   'P 1'
#
loop_
_entity.id
_entity.type
_entity.pdbx_description
1 polymer ?
#
loop_
_entity_poly.entity_id
_entity_poly.type
_entity_poly.pdbx_seq_one_letter_code
_entity_poly.pdbx_strand_id
1 'polypeptide(L)'
;MFVFSVVSFINCISSNGIIEGLINSFSSIAEDDECDQPDLCDEMQIMLHLACIRITSPERILLLLTWDSLPAACDKTASVLGHINDTLTDCTPLQTNNLYMRLYKALVFFQGQMCTMAETKSKRW
;
A
#
# COMPACT_ATOMS: atom_id res chain seq x y z
N MET A 1 27.25 13.53 1.61
CA MET A 1 27.10 12.46 0.59
C MET A 1 26.12 11.46 1.16
N PHE A 2 24.82 11.66 0.93
CA PHE A 2 23.77 10.78 1.46
C PHE A 2 23.65 9.57 0.54
N VAL A 3 24.18 8.44 1.00
CA VAL A 3 23.99 7.15 0.34
C VAL A 3 22.58 6.70 0.70
N PHE A 4 21.59 7.11 -0.09
CA PHE A 4 20.30 6.42 -0.08
C PHE A 4 20.57 5.03 -0.67
N SER A 5 20.74 4.04 0.20
CA SER A 5 20.79 2.64 -0.20
C SER A 5 19.58 2.36 -1.07
N VAL A 6 19.90 2.02 -2.32
CA VAL A 6 18.97 1.53 -3.33
C VAL A 6 18.57 0.13 -2.89
N VAL A 7 17.69 0.03 -1.88
CA VAL A 7 16.93 -1.21 -1.70
C VAL A 7 16.01 -1.25 -2.91
N SER A 8 16.37 -2.08 -3.88
CA SER A 8 15.60 -2.34 -5.08
C SER A 8 14.16 -2.67 -4.69
N PHE A 9 13.25 -1.70 -4.86
CA PHE A 9 11.80 -1.89 -4.91
C PHE A 9 11.35 -2.67 -6.18
N ILE A 10 12.27 -3.44 -6.76
CA ILE A 10 12.06 -4.27 -7.93
C ILE A 10 11.46 -5.57 -7.39
N ASN A 11 10.13 -5.60 -7.24
CA ASN A 11 9.24 -6.78 -7.32
C ASN A 11 7.97 -6.68 -6.45
N CYS A 12 7.41 -5.48 -6.31
CA CYS A 12 6.05 -5.31 -5.80
C CYS A 12 4.94 -5.86 -6.74
N ILE A 13 5.31 -6.49 -7.85
CA ILE A 13 4.41 -6.97 -8.89
C ILE A 13 4.09 -8.47 -8.72
N SER A 14 4.84 -9.22 -7.89
CA SER A 14 4.67 -10.69 -7.83
C SER A 14 5.24 -11.41 -6.61
N SER A 15 5.86 -10.74 -5.63
CA SER A 15 6.66 -11.43 -4.61
C SER A 15 6.08 -11.35 -3.21
N ASN A 16 5.12 -12.24 -2.91
CA ASN A 16 4.73 -12.52 -1.52
C ASN A 16 5.97 -12.90 -0.68
N GLY A 17 6.90 -13.68 -1.25
CA GLY A 17 8.06 -14.20 -0.52
C GLY A 17 9.10 -13.17 -0.05
N ILE A 18 9.29 -12.04 -0.76
CA ILE A 18 10.22 -10.99 -0.30
C ILE A 18 9.58 -10.14 0.78
N ILE A 19 8.29 -9.83 0.63
CA ILE A 19 7.52 -9.09 1.64
C ILE A 19 7.44 -9.92 2.92
N GLU A 20 7.10 -11.21 2.82
CA GLU A 20 7.16 -12.18 3.92
C GLU A 20 8.55 -12.28 4.53
N GLY A 21 9.62 -12.33 3.71
CA GLY A 21 10.99 -12.36 4.22
C GLY A 21 11.37 -11.11 5.01
N LEU A 22 10.87 -9.94 4.59
CA LEU A 22 11.06 -8.69 5.33
C LEU A 22 10.25 -8.69 6.63
N ILE A 23 8.97 -9.07 6.58
CA ILE A 23 8.07 -9.18 7.74
C ILE A 23 8.66 -10.15 8.78
N ASN A 24 9.08 -11.34 8.35
CA ASN A 24 9.67 -12.36 9.20
C ASN A 24 10.98 -11.89 9.86
N SER A 25 11.73 -10.99 9.20
CA SER A 25 12.94 -10.39 9.77
C SER A 25 12.63 -9.40 10.90
N PHE A 26 11.41 -8.87 10.97
CA PHE A 26 10.96 -7.94 12.03
C PHE A 26 10.06 -8.61 13.07
N SER A 27 9.37 -9.70 12.71
CA SER A 27 8.46 -10.44 13.60
C SER A 27 9.18 -11.11 14.79
N SER A 28 10.47 -11.38 14.71
CA SER A 28 11.27 -11.97 15.80
C SER A 28 11.50 -11.06 17.01
N ILE A 29 10.75 -9.96 17.15
CA ILE A 29 10.87 -8.95 18.23
C ILE A 29 9.64 -8.95 19.15
N ALA A 30 8.54 -9.64 18.80
CA ALA A 30 7.35 -9.72 19.64
C ALA A 30 7.32 -11.06 20.41
N GLU A 31 7.88 -11.06 21.62
CA GLU A 31 7.58 -12.09 22.62
C GLU A 31 6.33 -11.68 23.42
N ASP A 32 5.39 -12.62 23.46
CA ASP A 32 4.50 -13.02 24.55
C ASP A 32 3.66 -11.96 25.31
N ASP A 33 2.35 -11.93 25.01
CA ASP A 33 1.32 -12.18 26.03
C ASP A 33 -0.05 -12.44 25.39
N GLU A 34 -0.63 -13.59 25.74
CA GLU A 34 -1.87 -14.16 25.24
C GLU A 34 -3.09 -13.45 25.86
N CYS A 35 -3.88 -12.78 25.02
CA CYS A 35 -5.28 -12.44 25.24
C CYS A 35 -5.96 -12.48 23.87
N ASP A 36 -7.03 -13.27 23.71
CA ASP A 36 -7.87 -13.39 22.49
C ASP A 36 -8.53 -12.06 22.08
N GLN A 37 -7.72 -11.07 21.70
CA GLN A 37 -8.15 -9.94 20.91
C GLN A 37 -7.98 -10.34 19.45
N PRO A 38 -8.94 -10.03 18.56
CA PRO A 38 -8.74 -10.27 17.16
C PRO A 38 -7.48 -9.51 16.74
N ASP A 39 -6.52 -10.24 16.16
CA ASP A 39 -5.24 -9.67 15.78
C ASP A 39 -5.50 -8.40 14.96
N LEU A 40 -5.06 -7.26 15.52
CA LEU A 40 -5.05 -6.01 14.79
C LEU A 40 -4.20 -6.24 13.53
N CYS A 41 -4.66 -5.71 12.41
CA CYS A 41 -3.89 -5.82 11.18
C CYS A 41 -2.47 -5.30 11.39
N ASP A 42 -1.48 -6.08 10.96
CA ASP A 42 -0.08 -5.71 11.07
C ASP A 42 0.16 -4.42 10.28
N GLU A 43 0.40 -3.34 11.02
CA GLU A 43 0.66 -2.01 10.49
C GLU A 43 1.86 -1.99 9.53
N MET A 44 2.85 -2.84 9.80
CA MET A 44 4.03 -2.98 8.96
C MET A 44 3.66 -3.53 7.58
N GLN A 45 2.76 -4.51 7.49
CA GLN A 45 2.35 -5.07 6.20
C GLN A 45 1.68 -4.02 5.32
N ILE A 46 0.76 -3.25 5.89
CA ILE A 46 0.08 -2.16 5.18
C ILE A 46 1.10 -1.11 4.72
N MET A 47 2.04 -0.74 5.59
CA MET A 47 3.11 0.20 5.25
C MET A 47 3.99 -0.31 4.10
N LEU A 48 4.33 -1.60 4.08
CA LEU A 48 5.15 -2.19 3.02
C LEU A 48 4.42 -2.20 1.67
N HIS A 49 3.13 -2.53 1.64
CA HIS A 49 2.33 -2.43 0.43
C HIS A 49 2.23 -0.98 -0.09
N LEU A 50 2.11 0.00 0.79
CA LEU A 50 2.10 1.42 0.40
C LEU A 50 3.47 1.89 -0.12
N ALA A 51 4.56 1.41 0.48
CA ALA A 51 5.93 1.75 0.08
C ALA A 51 6.24 1.27 -1.35
N CYS A 52 5.58 0.21 -1.84
CA CYS A 52 5.71 -0.29 -3.20
C CYS A 52 5.39 0.74 -4.29
N ILE A 53 4.48 1.67 -4.00
CA ILE A 53 4.15 2.80 -4.89
C ILE A 53 4.68 4.13 -4.35
N ARG A 54 5.63 4.07 -3.41
CA ARG A 54 6.29 5.21 -2.75
C ARG A 54 5.33 6.13 -1.99
N ILE A 55 4.22 5.58 -1.47
CA ILE A 55 3.21 6.33 -0.72
C ILE A 55 3.44 6.13 0.77
N THR A 56 4.47 6.76 1.31
CA THR A 56 4.79 6.72 2.75
C THR A 56 4.42 8.02 3.47
N SER A 57 3.92 9.02 2.74
CA SER A 57 3.45 10.30 3.26
C SER A 57 2.34 10.88 2.39
N PRO A 58 1.50 11.80 2.91
CA PRO A 58 0.39 12.38 2.15
C PRO A 58 0.82 13.10 0.87
N GLU A 59 1.97 13.77 0.89
CA GLU A 59 2.50 14.56 -0.23
C GLU A 59 2.85 13.68 -1.42
N ARG A 60 3.24 12.42 -1.17
CA ARG A 60 3.60 11.47 -2.21
C ARG A 60 2.41 11.06 -3.08
N ILE A 61 1.18 11.17 -2.58
CA ILE A 61 -0.04 10.83 -3.35
C ILE A 61 -0.18 11.76 -4.56
N LEU A 62 0.13 13.05 -4.40
CA LEU A 62 0.09 14.02 -5.50
C LEU A 62 1.11 13.68 -6.60
N LEU A 63 2.21 13.00 -6.25
CA LEU A 63 3.23 12.60 -7.21
C LEU A 63 2.80 11.43 -8.10
N LEU A 64 1.73 10.70 -7.75
CA LEU A 64 1.18 9.65 -8.63
C LEU A 64 0.71 10.22 -9.97
N LEU A 65 0.24 11.47 -9.98
CA LEU A 65 -0.16 12.19 -11.21
C LEU A 65 1.04 12.51 -12.12
N THR A 66 2.25 12.53 -11.56
CA THR A 66 3.49 12.82 -12.28
C THR A 66 4.26 11.56 -12.66
N TRP A 67 3.73 10.39 -12.30
CA TRP A 67 4.37 9.12 -12.60
C TRP A 67 4.15 8.77 -14.06
N ASP A 68 5.24 8.40 -14.78
CA ASP A 68 5.37 7.86 -16.15
C ASP A 68 4.15 8.02 -17.07
N SER A 69 3.03 7.37 -16.75
CA SER A 69 1.71 7.69 -17.31
C SER A 69 0.60 7.42 -16.30
N LEU A 70 -0.53 8.15 -16.42
CA LEU A 70 -1.70 7.94 -15.55
C LEU A 70 -2.24 6.50 -15.58
N PRO A 71 -2.39 5.83 -16.75
CA PRO A 71 -2.83 4.42 -16.78
C PRO A 71 -1.89 3.49 -16.00
N ALA A 72 -0.58 3.64 -16.15
CA ALA A 72 0.39 2.82 -15.41
C ALA A 72 0.33 3.09 -13.89
N ALA A 73 0.08 4.33 -13.49
CA ALA A 73 -0.13 4.67 -12.08
C ALA A 73 -1.42 4.04 -11.53
N CYS A 74 -2.49 4.01 -12.34
CA CYS A 74 -3.77 3.39 -12.01
C CYS A 74 -3.67 1.87 -11.85
N ASP A 75 -2.97 1.17 -12.76
CA ASP A 75 -2.80 -0.28 -12.66
C ASP A 75 -2.02 -0.67 -11.39
N LYS A 76 -0.93 0.06 -11.10
CA LYS A 76 -0.14 -0.16 -9.87
C LYS A 76 -0.93 0.16 -8.62
N THR A 77 -1.72 1.23 -8.63
CA THR A 77 -2.57 1.61 -7.50
C THR A 77 -3.63 0.55 -7.24
N ALA A 78 -4.30 0.04 -8.29
CA ALA A 78 -5.27 -1.04 -8.17
C ALA A 78 -4.65 -2.31 -7.57
N SER A 79 -3.46 -2.70 -8.02
CA SER A 79 -2.73 -3.86 -7.48
C SER A 79 -2.41 -3.71 -5.99
N VAL A 80 -1.87 -2.55 -5.58
CA VAL A 80 -1.56 -2.29 -4.17
C VAL A 80 -2.82 -2.26 -3.30
N LEU A 81 -3.90 -1.66 -3.79
CA LEU A 81 -5.18 -1.65 -3.08
C LEU A 81 -5.74 -3.06 -2.90
N GLY A 82 -5.59 -3.94 -3.90
CA GLY A 82 -5.94 -5.36 -3.79
C GLY A 82 -5.20 -6.04 -2.64
N HIS A 83 -3.87 -5.94 -2.62
CA HIS A 83 -3.06 -6.56 -1.56
C HIS A 83 -3.39 -6.03 -0.16
N ILE A 84 -3.58 -4.72 -0.01
CA ILE A 84 -3.98 -4.16 1.30
C ILE A 84 -5.37 -4.66 1.68
N ASN A 85 -6.30 -4.76 0.74
CA ASN A 85 -7.64 -5.28 1.02
C ASN A 85 -7.59 -6.74 1.47
N ASP A 86 -6.75 -7.57 0.83
CA ASP A 86 -6.52 -8.96 1.25
C ASP A 86 -5.94 -9.03 2.67
N THR A 87 -4.98 -8.16 3.01
CA THR A 87 -4.50 -8.04 4.40
C THR A 87 -5.65 -7.69 5.35
N LEU A 88 -6.48 -6.70 5.00
CA LEU A 88 -7.56 -6.21 5.86
C LEU A 88 -8.74 -7.19 6.00
N THR A 89 -8.91 -8.17 5.11
CA THR A 89 -10.00 -9.17 5.23
C THR A 89 -9.76 -10.20 6.34
N ASP A 90 -8.50 -10.42 6.72
CA ASP A 90 -8.11 -11.49 7.65
C ASP A 90 -7.89 -10.99 9.09
N CYS A 91 -8.06 -9.69 9.35
CA CYS A 91 -7.73 -9.06 10.64
C CYS A 91 -8.66 -7.89 10.99
N THR A 92 -8.56 -7.41 12.24
CA THR A 92 -9.29 -6.20 12.65
C THR A 92 -8.58 -4.94 12.12
N PRO A 93 -9.24 -4.10 11.31
CA PRO A 93 -8.61 -2.91 10.74
C PRO A 93 -8.05 -1.95 11.79
N LEU A 94 -6.91 -1.33 11.49
CA LEU A 94 -6.33 -0.27 12.31
C LEU A 94 -7.28 0.92 12.45
N GLN A 95 -7.10 1.68 13.55
CA GLN A 95 -7.87 2.88 13.82
C GLN A 95 -7.75 3.93 12.69
N THR A 96 -8.78 4.76 12.52
CA THR A 96 -8.85 5.75 11.43
C THR A 96 -7.90 6.95 11.60
N ASN A 97 -7.29 7.10 12.77
CA ASN A 97 -6.20 8.04 13.03
C ASN A 97 -4.83 7.51 12.57
N ASN A 98 -4.71 6.21 12.27
CA ASN A 98 -3.48 5.61 11.78
C ASN A 98 -3.09 6.21 10.41
N LEU A 99 -1.82 6.58 10.27
CA LEU A 99 -1.29 7.23 9.07
C LEU A 99 -1.51 6.35 7.83
N TYR A 100 -1.14 5.07 7.89
CA TYR A 100 -1.19 4.17 6.75
C TYR A 100 -2.63 3.87 6.33
N MET A 101 -3.58 3.80 7.27
CA MET A 101 -5.00 3.72 6.91
C MET A 101 -5.54 4.98 6.25
N ARG A 102 -5.04 6.17 6.62
CA ARG A 102 -5.39 7.41 5.93
C ARG A 102 -4.81 7.45 4.52
N LEU A 103 -3.58 6.98 4.34
CA LEU A 103 -2.95 6.87 3.02
C LEU A 103 -3.69 5.87 2.14
N TYR A 104 -4.06 4.70 2.67
CA TYR A 104 -4.90 3.72 1.98
C TYR A 104 -6.22 4.34 1.51
N LYS A 105 -6.97 5.03 2.38
CA LYS A 105 -8.22 5.70 2.01
C LYS A 105 -8.03 6.76 0.92
N ALA A 106 -6.94 7.52 1.00
CA ALA A 106 -6.61 8.51 -0.02
C ALA A 106 -6.27 7.87 -1.37
N LEU A 107 -5.65 6.68 -1.39
CA LEU A 107 -5.45 5.90 -2.61
C LEU A 107 -6.74 5.32 -3.19
N VAL A 108 -7.66 4.84 -2.35
CA VAL A 108 -9.00 4.44 -2.80
C VAL A 108 -9.70 5.62 -3.49
N PHE A 109 -9.62 6.82 -2.91
CA PHE A 109 -10.16 8.03 -3.51
C PHE A 109 -9.47 8.37 -4.84
N PHE A 110 -8.13 8.29 -4.89
CA PHE A 110 -7.35 8.51 -6.11
C PHE A 110 -7.79 7.55 -7.24
N GLN A 111 -7.89 6.24 -6.95
CA GLN A 111 -8.32 5.23 -7.90
C GLN A 111 -9.72 5.53 -8.46
N GLY A 112 -10.67 5.89 -7.59
CA GLY A 112 -12.01 6.27 -8.02
C GLY A 112 -12.01 7.49 -8.95
N GLN A 113 -11.36 8.58 -8.53
CA GLN A 113 -11.44 9.85 -9.25
C GLN A 113 -10.58 9.92 -10.51
N MET A 114 -9.38 9.35 -10.48
CA MET A 114 -8.42 9.51 -11.56
C MET A 114 -8.47 8.33 -12.55
N CYS A 115 -8.77 7.13 -12.07
CA CYS A 115 -8.68 5.91 -12.88
C CYS A 115 -10.05 5.49 -13.41
N THR A 116 -11.07 5.39 -12.56
CA THR A 116 -12.40 4.91 -13.01
C THR A 116 -13.25 5.97 -13.71
N MET A 117 -13.12 7.25 -13.34
CA MET A 117 -13.82 8.32 -14.07
C MET A 117 -13.24 8.59 -15.47
N ALA A 118 -11.94 8.35 -15.69
CA ALA A 118 -11.29 8.57 -16.99
C ALA A 118 -11.87 7.65 -18.09
N GLU A 119 -12.23 6.41 -17.75
CA GLU A 119 -12.82 5.46 -18.70
C GLU A 119 -14.21 5.89 -19.20
N THR A 120 -14.99 6.57 -18.36
CA THR A 120 -16.34 7.03 -18.73
C THR A 120 -16.35 8.22 -19.69
N LYS A 121 -15.27 9.02 -19.74
CA LYS A 121 -15.14 10.12 -20.69
C LYS A 121 -14.63 9.67 -22.06
N SER A 122 -13.91 8.55 -22.14
CA SER A 122 -13.38 8.06 -23.41
C SER A 122 -14.40 7.32 -24.29
N LYS A 123 -15.49 6.78 -23.71
CA LYS A 123 -16.54 6.06 -24.46
C LYS A 123 -17.67 6.94 -24.99
N ARG A 124 -17.53 8.27 -24.90
CA ARG A 124 -18.51 9.24 -25.41
C ARG A 124 -17.90 10.01 -26.58
N TRP A 125 -17.65 9.30 -27.67
CA TRP A 125 -17.39 9.85 -29.01
C TRP A 125 -18.25 9.08 -30.00
#